data_AF-A0A560D1N8-F1
#
_entry.id   AF-A0A560D1N8-F1
#
_cell.length_a   1.000
_cell.length_b   1.000
_cell.length_c   1.000
_cell.angle_alpha   90.00
_cell.angle_beta   90.00
_cell.angle_gamma   90.00
#
_symmetry.space_group_name_H-M   'P 1'
#
loop_
_entity.id
_entity.type
_entity.pdbx_description
1 polymer ?
#
loop_
_entity_poly.entity_id
_entity_poly.type
_entity_poly.pdbx_seq_one_letter_code
_entity_poly.pdbx_strand_id
1 'polypeptide(L)'
;MATAPVHMPELVRATSARQVRLICGVILFSYVVSHFLNHALGNISVDAMEAGVYYHMLFWQFLPVAIVFYTAALTHMGLGIYALYQRRQFRWKTIEPLQLVLGLSIPALVMAHVIGVRLGQTLYGHQKLYPQELYLFFIGSPGRIWTMTTLLLIAWVHGCIGIYFWLRLKPFFKRAAPYLLAAAVLIPTLSLLGVYQGGRSIEIEADDGEWRTHNLTRRQLGSVAEANSLDRISSALTIGYFGLLGLALAARGVRALRERRGGMIALSYGNGKTVRVPKGLSVLEASLRHNVPHASVCGGRARCSTCRIRIIGDHGTLPEPSQREAFVLARVGTADPSIRLACQLRPDTDLSFFQLFTPHTHAADGQASTPARIGQERYLVSLFVDMRGSTQLAEKRLPFDTVFIVNRFLGAVSQAVIEHGGQPNQFVGDGMLALFGLSADPREACRQALRAAGKLAANIDELNELLSHDLRQPIRFGIGIHGGEVIIGDIGYRDHIVFTALGDAVNVAARLQDMTKTLACEAIVSEEVRRTAGVADEALPQQEVAIRGRDEPMAVRVVADARELAALVDRGERVAA
;
A
#
# COMPACT_ATOMS: atom_id res chain seq x y z
N MET A 1 28.51 -34.33 -32.35
CA MET A 1 28.16 -34.28 -30.91
C MET A 1 28.29 -32.83 -30.45
N ALA A 2 27.20 -32.07 -30.53
CA ALA A 2 27.13 -30.71 -30.00
C ALA A 2 26.73 -30.81 -28.53
N THR A 3 27.56 -30.27 -27.64
CA THR A 3 27.35 -30.22 -26.19
C THR A 3 26.18 -29.31 -25.87
N ALA A 4 25.13 -29.87 -25.26
CA ALA A 4 23.99 -29.13 -24.75
C ALA A 4 24.44 -28.18 -23.61
N PRO A 5 23.93 -26.93 -23.56
CA PRO A 5 24.25 -26.02 -22.48
C PRO A 5 23.55 -26.48 -21.19
N VAL A 6 24.33 -26.60 -20.12
CA VAL A 6 23.86 -26.90 -18.77
C VAL A 6 22.93 -25.79 -18.29
N HIS A 7 21.65 -26.12 -18.12
CA HIS A 7 20.67 -25.24 -17.46
C HIS A 7 21.02 -25.12 -15.97
N MET A 8 21.64 -24.00 -15.58
CA MET A 8 21.64 -23.59 -14.17
C MET A 8 20.22 -23.15 -13.76
N PRO A 9 19.76 -23.48 -12.53
CA PRO A 9 18.41 -23.18 -12.08
C PRO A 9 18.13 -21.67 -12.03
N GLU A 10 16.93 -21.29 -12.48
CA GLU A 10 16.44 -19.90 -12.63
C GLU A 10 16.48 -19.04 -11.35
N LEU A 11 16.72 -19.63 -10.18
CA LEU A 11 16.66 -18.98 -8.88
C LEU A 11 17.71 -17.85 -8.69
N VAL A 12 18.84 -17.92 -9.42
CA VAL A 12 19.97 -16.98 -9.24
C VAL A 12 19.89 -15.77 -10.19
N ARG A 13 19.03 -15.78 -11.22
CA ARG A 13 19.08 -14.80 -12.31
C ARG A 13 18.45 -13.42 -12.03
N ALA A 14 17.87 -13.16 -10.86
CA ALA A 14 17.20 -11.87 -10.61
C ALA A 14 17.19 -11.35 -9.16
N THR A 15 18.16 -11.67 -8.30
CA THR A 15 18.24 -11.05 -6.96
C THR A 15 18.72 -9.61 -7.05
N SER A 16 17.80 -8.66 -6.95
CA SER A 16 18.15 -7.24 -6.91
C SER A 16 18.76 -6.83 -5.56
N ALA A 17 19.66 -5.84 -5.55
CA ALA A 17 20.29 -5.32 -4.32
C ALA A 17 19.28 -4.93 -3.21
N ARG A 18 18.04 -4.59 -3.59
CA ARG A 18 16.95 -4.32 -2.64
C ARG A 18 16.42 -5.59 -1.96
N GLN A 19 16.31 -6.71 -2.66
CA GLN A 19 15.92 -7.99 -2.07
C GLN A 19 16.99 -8.47 -1.10
N VAL A 20 18.27 -8.38 -1.50
CA VAL A 20 19.40 -8.67 -0.59
C VAL A 20 19.31 -7.81 0.66
N ARG A 21 19.14 -6.48 0.51
CA ARG A 21 18.98 -5.57 1.65
C ARG A 21 17.81 -5.95 2.57
N LEU A 22 16.67 -6.36 2.00
CA LEU A 22 15.50 -6.77 2.76
C LEU A 22 15.76 -8.07 3.52
N ILE A 23 16.34 -9.09 2.87
CA ILE A 23 16.67 -10.38 3.51
C ILE A 23 17.64 -10.13 4.67
N CYS A 24 18.73 -9.41 4.43
CA CYS A 24 19.67 -9.05 5.50
C CYS A 24 18.97 -8.27 6.61
N GLY A 25 18.12 -7.30 6.26
CA GLY A 25 17.36 -6.51 7.23
C GLY A 25 16.40 -7.34 8.09
N VAL A 26 15.74 -8.34 7.51
CA VAL A 26 14.87 -9.27 8.24
C VAL A 26 15.68 -10.13 9.21
N ILE A 27 16.83 -10.67 8.79
CA ILE A 27 17.73 -11.44 9.67
C ILE A 27 18.16 -10.60 10.88
N LEU A 28 18.61 -9.36 10.63
CA LEU A 28 19.01 -8.44 11.70
C LEU A 28 17.83 -8.06 12.60
N PHE A 29 16.65 -7.83 12.02
CA PHE A 29 15.47 -7.49 12.80
C PHE A 29 14.98 -8.66 13.66
N SER A 30 15.09 -9.91 13.19
CA SER A 30 14.82 -11.11 13.99
C SER A 30 15.77 -11.22 15.19
N TYR A 31 17.06 -10.90 15.00
CA TYR A 31 18.01 -10.79 16.12
C TYR A 31 17.54 -9.75 17.13
N VAL A 32 17.26 -8.52 16.67
CA VAL A 32 16.80 -7.41 17.52
C VAL A 32 15.52 -7.77 18.29
N VAL A 33 14.52 -8.36 17.63
CA VAL A 33 13.28 -8.81 18.27
C VAL A 33 13.57 -9.82 19.38
N SER A 34 14.31 -10.90 19.08
CA SER A 34 14.62 -11.92 20.08
C SER A 34 15.48 -11.38 21.23
N HIS A 35 16.37 -10.43 20.96
CA HIS A 35 17.20 -9.78 21.97
C HIS A 35 16.36 -8.86 22.89
N PHE A 36 15.39 -8.13 22.33
CA PHE A 36 14.49 -7.26 23.11
C PHE A 36 13.49 -8.05 23.94
N LEU A 37 13.01 -9.17 23.42
CA LEU A 37 12.21 -10.11 24.21
C LEU A 37 13.03 -10.65 25.39
N ASN A 38 14.34 -10.87 25.22
CA ASN A 38 15.21 -11.24 26.33
C ASN A 38 15.34 -10.12 27.38
N HIS A 39 15.52 -8.87 26.95
CA HIS A 39 15.50 -7.72 27.86
C HIS A 39 14.19 -7.60 28.65
N ALA A 40 13.06 -7.92 28.01
CA ALA A 40 11.76 -7.91 28.67
C ALA A 40 11.62 -8.96 29.79
N LEU A 41 12.48 -10.00 29.83
CA LEU A 41 12.51 -10.93 30.96
C LEU A 41 12.95 -10.27 32.27
N GLY A 42 13.57 -9.09 32.21
CA GLY A 42 13.91 -8.30 33.40
C GLY A 42 12.69 -7.80 34.17
N ASN A 43 11.49 -7.84 33.57
CA ASN A 43 10.24 -7.61 34.29
C ASN A 43 9.87 -8.78 35.23
N ILE A 44 10.56 -9.92 35.12
CA ILE A 44 10.42 -11.09 36.00
C ILE A 44 11.57 -11.09 37.01
N SER A 45 12.80 -11.18 36.52
CA SER A 45 14.02 -11.10 37.35
C SER A 45 15.28 -10.99 36.47
N VAL A 46 16.41 -10.63 37.09
CA VAL A 46 17.73 -10.68 36.41
C VAL A 46 18.11 -12.11 36.01
N ASP A 47 17.82 -13.10 36.86
CA ASP A 47 18.05 -14.52 36.56
C ASP A 47 17.27 -14.99 35.33
N ALA A 48 16.03 -14.50 35.14
CA ALA A 48 15.24 -14.82 33.95
C ALA A 48 15.90 -14.24 32.68
N MET A 49 16.47 -13.03 32.74
CA MET A 49 17.23 -12.45 31.63
C MET A 49 18.47 -13.28 31.30
N GLU A 50 19.16 -13.79 32.33
CA GLU A 50 20.35 -14.62 32.18
C GLU A 50 20.02 -16.00 31.59
N ALA A 51 18.98 -16.65 32.09
CA ALA A 51 18.49 -17.91 31.52
C ALA A 51 18.07 -17.73 30.05
N GLY A 52 17.35 -16.66 29.74
CA GLY A 52 16.96 -16.35 28.36
C GLY A 52 18.16 -16.05 27.45
N VAL A 53 19.17 -15.31 27.95
CA VAL A 53 20.32 -14.94 27.12
C VAL A 53 21.17 -16.14 26.77
N TYR A 54 21.22 -17.14 27.64
CA TYR A 54 21.86 -18.42 27.35
C TYR A 54 21.27 -19.06 26.09
N TYR A 55 19.94 -19.22 26.01
CA TYR A 55 19.28 -19.80 24.83
C TYR A 55 19.40 -18.89 23.60
N HIS A 56 19.29 -17.58 23.80
CA HIS A 56 19.49 -16.61 22.73
C HIS A 56 20.89 -16.74 22.11
N MET A 57 21.93 -16.81 22.94
CA MET A 57 23.31 -17.01 22.49
C MET A 57 23.50 -18.39 21.84
N LEU A 58 22.93 -19.45 22.40
CA LEU A 58 23.02 -20.81 21.84
C LEU A 58 22.60 -20.84 20.37
N PHE A 59 21.48 -20.18 20.04
CA PHE A 59 20.99 -20.09 18.67
C PHE A 59 21.84 -19.15 17.80
N TRP A 60 22.05 -17.92 18.22
CA TRP A 60 22.70 -16.90 17.38
C TRP A 60 24.22 -17.09 17.23
N GLN A 61 24.85 -17.79 18.16
CA GLN A 61 26.27 -18.15 18.11
C GLN A 61 26.51 -19.55 17.52
N PHE A 62 25.46 -20.31 17.19
CA PHE A 62 25.62 -21.53 16.41
C PHE A 62 26.28 -21.19 15.08
N LEU A 63 27.41 -21.83 14.76
CA LEU A 63 28.34 -21.38 13.73
C LEU A 63 27.67 -21.07 12.37
N PRO A 64 26.79 -21.92 11.81
CA PRO A 64 26.06 -21.59 10.58
C PRO A 64 25.21 -20.33 10.69
N VAL A 65 24.49 -20.16 11.81
CA VAL A 65 23.64 -18.98 12.08
C VAL A 65 24.49 -17.73 12.24
N ALA A 66 25.61 -17.83 12.97
CA ALA A 66 26.54 -16.73 13.18
C ALA A 66 27.15 -16.24 11.85
N ILE A 67 27.58 -17.15 10.96
CA ILE A 67 28.10 -16.80 9.63
C ILE A 67 27.04 -16.03 8.83
N VAL A 68 25.81 -16.52 8.82
CA VAL A 68 24.69 -15.86 8.12
C VAL A 68 24.41 -14.48 8.72
N PHE A 69 24.37 -14.37 10.05
CA PHE A 69 24.10 -13.13 10.76
C PHE A 69 25.16 -12.05 10.48
N TYR A 70 26.44 -12.36 10.66
CA TYR A 70 27.51 -11.38 10.41
C TYR A 70 27.63 -11.00 8.94
N THR A 71 27.42 -11.95 8.01
CA THR A 71 27.36 -11.66 6.58
C THR A 71 26.19 -10.72 6.27
N ALA A 72 25.02 -10.97 6.85
CA ALA A 72 23.87 -10.09 6.72
C ALA A 72 24.13 -8.69 7.31
N ALA A 73 24.78 -8.59 8.48
CA ALA A 73 25.13 -7.33 9.12
C ALA A 73 26.05 -6.48 8.22
N LEU A 74 27.16 -7.06 7.75
CA LEU A 74 28.12 -6.38 6.88
C LEU A 74 27.49 -5.98 5.55
N THR A 75 26.71 -6.89 4.94
CA THR A 75 26.04 -6.63 3.66
C THR A 75 24.98 -5.53 3.80
N HIS A 76 24.18 -5.56 4.88
CA HIS A 76 23.15 -4.55 5.13
C HIS A 76 23.77 -3.16 5.36
N MET A 77 24.83 -3.09 6.15
CA MET A 77 25.60 -1.86 6.38
C MET A 77 26.20 -1.32 5.07
N GLY A 78 26.89 -2.18 4.31
CA GLY A 78 27.48 -1.81 3.02
C GLY A 78 26.44 -1.30 2.02
N LEU A 79 25.27 -1.96 1.93
CA LEU A 79 24.16 -1.51 1.10
C LEU A 79 23.55 -0.19 1.60
N GLY A 80 23.59 0.09 2.90
CA GLY A 80 23.20 1.38 3.49
C GLY A 80 24.12 2.52 3.05
N ILE A 81 25.44 2.33 3.14
CA ILE A 81 26.45 3.29 2.67
C ILE A 81 26.37 3.46 1.15
N TYR A 82 26.19 2.38 0.41
CA TYR A 82 25.99 2.43 -1.03
C TYR A 82 24.71 3.19 -1.41
N ALA A 83 23.63 3.04 -0.64
CA ALA A 83 22.42 3.83 -0.83
C ALA A 83 22.65 5.33 -0.56
N LEU A 84 23.48 5.68 0.42
CA LEU A 84 23.90 7.08 0.66
C LEU A 84 24.65 7.65 -0.56
N TYR A 85 25.58 6.88 -1.13
CA TYR A 85 26.31 7.25 -2.34
C TYR A 85 25.39 7.36 -3.57
N GLN A 86 24.48 6.41 -3.79
CA GLN A 86 23.59 6.41 -4.95
C GLN A 86 22.57 7.56 -4.93
N ARG A 87 22.08 7.97 -3.76
CA ARG A 87 21.05 9.02 -3.67
C ARG A 87 21.56 10.34 -4.24
N ARG A 88 20.89 10.87 -5.27
CA ARG A 88 21.20 12.18 -5.86
C ARG A 88 20.55 13.35 -5.11
N GLN A 89 19.41 13.13 -4.44
CA GLN A 89 18.69 14.15 -3.68
C GLN A 89 18.04 13.58 -2.42
N PHE A 90 17.90 14.44 -1.39
CA PHE A 90 17.11 14.16 -0.20
C PHE A 90 15.81 14.95 -0.26
N ARG A 91 14.67 14.26 -0.33
CA ARG A 91 13.37 14.88 -0.11
C ARG A 91 13.04 14.77 1.37
N TRP A 92 13.33 15.83 2.13
CA TRP A 92 13.18 15.88 3.59
C TRP A 92 11.75 15.59 4.08
N LYS A 93 10.74 15.75 3.22
CA LYS A 93 9.33 15.42 3.51
C LYS A 93 9.00 13.92 3.46
N THR A 94 9.96 13.05 3.17
CA THR A 94 9.74 11.60 3.10
C THR A 94 10.36 10.90 4.31
N ILE A 95 9.78 9.79 4.76
CA ILE A 95 10.31 8.96 5.86
C ILE A 95 11.60 8.20 5.47
N GLU A 96 11.97 8.20 4.18
CA GLU A 96 13.15 7.51 3.67
C GLU A 96 14.50 8.11 4.16
N PRO A 97 14.74 9.44 4.10
CA PRO A 97 15.87 10.07 4.76
C PRO A 97 15.98 9.72 6.24
N LEU A 98 14.86 9.75 6.97
CA LEU A 98 14.84 9.37 8.39
C LEU A 98 15.31 7.92 8.56
N GLN A 99 14.74 6.97 7.81
CA GLN A 99 15.16 5.57 7.87
C GLN A 99 16.66 5.39 7.56
N LEU A 100 17.21 6.16 6.62
CA LEU A 100 18.63 6.10 6.27
C LEU A 100 19.50 6.65 7.41
N VAL A 101 19.14 7.80 7.99
CA VAL A 101 19.88 8.39 9.12
C VAL A 101 19.87 7.45 10.32
N LEU A 102 18.69 6.92 10.67
CA LEU A 102 18.57 5.92 11.74
C LEU A 102 19.41 4.67 11.45
N GLY A 103 19.36 4.16 10.21
CA GLY A 103 20.14 2.97 9.83
C GLY A 103 21.66 3.19 9.90
N LEU A 104 22.13 4.37 9.49
CA LEU A 104 23.56 4.71 9.48
C LEU A 104 24.09 5.11 10.87
N SER A 105 23.25 5.46 11.84
CA SER A 105 23.70 5.72 13.21
C SER A 105 23.89 4.44 14.03
N ILE A 106 23.15 3.36 13.73
CA ILE A 106 23.20 2.10 14.49
C ILE A 106 24.63 1.54 14.63
N PRO A 107 25.45 1.40 13.56
CA PRO A 107 26.80 0.86 13.71
C PRO A 107 27.68 1.65 14.68
N ALA A 108 27.59 2.99 14.67
CA ALA A 108 28.35 3.83 15.58
C ALA A 108 27.88 3.70 17.05
N LEU A 109 26.57 3.57 17.26
CA LEU A 109 25.98 3.45 18.60
C LEU A 109 26.19 2.08 19.24
N VAL A 110 26.23 1.01 18.44
CA VAL A 110 26.34 -0.38 18.93
C VAL A 110 27.78 -0.88 19.05
N MET A 111 28.75 -0.20 18.40
CA MET A 111 30.14 -0.65 18.26
C MET A 111 30.77 -1.02 19.62
N ALA A 112 30.72 -0.10 20.58
CA ALA A 112 31.34 -0.29 21.89
C ALA A 112 30.70 -1.44 22.69
N HIS A 113 29.38 -1.63 22.58
CA HIS A 113 28.67 -2.72 23.24
C HIS A 113 29.05 -4.08 22.63
N VAL A 114 29.02 -4.19 21.30
CA VAL A 114 29.40 -5.44 20.60
C VAL A 114 30.86 -5.80 20.85
N ILE A 115 31.78 -4.83 20.84
CA ILE A 115 33.19 -5.09 21.11
C ILE A 115 33.42 -5.48 22.57
N GLY A 116 32.76 -4.79 23.51
CA GLY A 116 32.89 -5.08 24.93
C GLY A 116 32.41 -6.48 25.33
N VAL A 117 31.31 -6.93 24.73
CA VAL A 117 30.72 -8.26 25.04
C VAL A 117 31.31 -9.35 24.13
N ARG A 118 31.18 -9.21 22.81
CA ARG A 118 31.49 -10.29 21.87
C ARG A 118 32.98 -10.41 21.56
N LEU A 119 33.65 -9.29 21.26
CA LEU A 119 35.07 -9.33 20.96
C LEU A 119 35.88 -9.58 22.25
N GLY A 120 35.45 -9.03 23.39
CA GLY A 120 36.00 -9.35 24.70
C GLY A 120 35.95 -10.85 25.03
N GLN A 121 34.80 -11.50 24.81
CA GLN A 121 34.66 -12.95 24.96
C GLN A 121 35.61 -13.71 24.00
N THR A 122 35.70 -13.27 22.74
CA THR A 122 36.47 -14.00 21.70
C THR A 122 37.97 -13.86 21.89
N LEU A 123 38.47 -12.68 22.27
CA LEU A 123 39.90 -12.42 22.42
C LEU A 123 40.43 -12.78 23.80
N TYR A 124 39.63 -12.59 24.86
CA TYR A 124 40.09 -12.66 26.24
C TYR A 124 39.27 -13.63 27.11
N GLY A 125 38.24 -14.29 26.56
CA GLY A 125 37.43 -15.25 27.30
C GLY A 125 36.51 -14.61 28.35
N HIS A 126 36.22 -13.31 28.23
CA HIS A 126 35.33 -12.62 29.17
C HIS A 126 33.94 -13.27 29.20
N GLN A 127 33.40 -13.48 30.41
CA GLN A 127 32.04 -13.97 30.63
C GLN A 127 31.15 -12.84 31.14
N LYS A 128 30.84 -11.88 30.27
CA LYS A 128 29.93 -10.77 30.58
C LYS A 128 28.50 -11.18 30.26
N LEU A 129 27.64 -11.14 31.27
CA LEU A 129 26.21 -11.39 31.18
C LEU A 129 25.44 -10.16 31.69
N TYR A 130 24.14 -10.31 31.93
CA TYR A 130 23.27 -9.22 32.35
C TYR A 130 23.73 -8.50 33.63
N PRO A 131 24.17 -9.19 34.71
CA PRO A 131 24.60 -8.52 35.94
C PRO A 131 25.71 -7.48 35.70
N GLN A 132 26.72 -7.81 34.87
CA GLN A 132 27.85 -6.92 34.61
C GLN A 132 27.49 -5.75 33.69
N GLU A 133 26.66 -5.99 32.66
CA GLU A 133 26.23 -4.92 31.76
C GLU A 133 25.28 -3.95 32.47
N LEU A 134 24.35 -4.45 33.29
CA LEU A 134 23.46 -3.62 34.11
C LEU A 134 24.24 -2.83 35.16
N TYR A 135 25.20 -3.46 35.84
CA TYR A 135 26.14 -2.76 36.73
C TYR A 135 26.86 -1.62 35.99
N LEU A 136 27.36 -1.88 34.78
CA LEU A 136 28.02 -0.86 33.97
C LEU A 136 27.08 0.28 33.56
N PHE A 137 25.82 0.00 33.26
CA PHE A 137 24.87 1.02 32.79
C PHE A 137 24.25 1.87 33.90
N PHE A 138 24.12 1.33 35.11
CA PHE A 138 23.46 2.02 36.23
C PHE A 138 24.45 2.56 37.26
N ILE A 139 25.57 1.87 37.49
CA ILE A 139 26.56 2.24 38.51
C ILE A 139 27.88 2.69 37.89
N GLY A 140 28.52 1.83 37.08
CA GLY A 140 29.90 2.03 36.64
C GLY A 140 30.07 3.18 35.64
N SER A 141 29.11 3.37 34.74
CA SER A 141 29.11 4.44 33.75
C SER A 141 27.66 4.82 33.37
N PRO A 142 26.96 5.58 34.24
CA PRO A 142 25.52 5.84 34.10
C PRO A 142 25.12 6.47 32.78
N GLY A 143 26.00 7.20 32.10
CA GLY A 143 25.74 7.77 30.77
C GLY A 143 25.44 6.72 29.70
N ARG A 144 25.91 5.47 29.86
CA ARG A 144 25.71 4.39 28.88
C ARG A 144 24.25 3.96 28.75
N ILE A 145 23.44 4.08 29.80
CA ILE A 145 22.02 3.72 29.73
C ILE A 145 21.29 4.56 28.67
N TRP A 146 21.64 5.85 28.54
CA TRP A 146 21.04 6.74 27.54
C TRP A 146 21.46 6.37 26.12
N THR A 147 22.73 6.01 25.91
CA THR A 147 23.20 5.51 24.62
C THR A 147 22.50 4.20 24.23
N MET A 148 22.37 3.24 25.17
CA MET A 148 21.71 1.97 24.91
C MET A 148 20.20 2.13 24.69
N THR A 149 19.54 2.99 25.46
CA THR A 149 18.11 3.35 25.26
C THR A 149 17.90 3.98 23.88
N THR A 150 18.78 4.91 23.50
CA THR A 150 18.74 5.57 22.19
C THR A 150 18.97 4.56 21.06
N LEU A 151 19.98 3.69 21.18
CA LEU A 151 20.26 2.63 20.22
C LEU A 151 19.06 1.68 20.07
N LEU A 152 18.46 1.25 21.18
CA LEU A 152 17.29 0.37 21.20
C LEU A 152 16.15 0.99 20.40
N LEU A 153 15.77 2.24 20.69
CA LEU A 153 14.71 2.94 19.99
C LEU A 153 15.02 3.16 18.49
N ILE A 154 16.24 3.58 18.17
CA ILE A 154 16.68 3.81 16.79
C ILE A 154 16.64 2.51 15.98
N ALA A 155 17.22 1.42 16.50
CA ALA A 155 17.24 0.13 15.84
C ALA A 155 15.82 -0.43 15.63
N TRP A 156 14.96 -0.29 16.64
CA TRP A 156 13.57 -0.71 16.56
C TRP A 156 12.79 0.05 15.49
N VAL A 157 12.82 1.39 15.54
CA VAL A 157 12.10 2.24 14.61
C VAL A 157 12.62 2.03 13.18
N HIS A 158 13.94 1.92 12.99
CA HIS A 158 14.54 1.61 11.69
C HIS A 158 13.99 0.30 11.11
N GLY A 159 13.96 -0.77 11.92
CA GLY A 159 13.44 -2.07 11.53
C GLY A 159 11.94 -2.06 11.23
N CYS A 160 11.13 -1.44 12.10
CA CYS A 160 9.69 -1.27 11.92
C CYS A 160 9.34 -0.52 10.63
N ILE A 161 10.06 0.55 10.28
CA ILE A 161 9.89 1.25 9.00
C ILE A 161 10.15 0.28 7.83
N GLY A 162 11.22 -0.53 7.92
CA GLY A 162 11.58 -1.52 6.91
C GLY A 162 10.48 -2.55 6.67
N ILE A 163 9.98 -3.15 7.76
CA ILE A 163 8.90 -4.15 7.72
C ILE A 163 7.59 -3.53 7.22
N TYR A 164 7.22 -2.34 7.69
CA TYR A 164 6.01 -1.64 7.23
C TYR A 164 6.03 -1.42 5.71
N PHE A 165 7.13 -0.90 5.16
CA PHE A 165 7.23 -0.68 3.72
C PHE A 165 7.25 -1.97 2.89
N TRP A 166 7.67 -3.08 3.48
CA TRP A 166 7.63 -4.39 2.85
C TRP A 166 6.21 -4.98 2.85
N LEU A 167 5.50 -4.90 3.98
CA LEU A 167 4.22 -5.56 4.19
C LEU A 167 3.01 -4.74 3.75
N ARG A 168 3.05 -3.39 3.77
CA ARG A 168 1.86 -2.54 3.58
C ARG A 168 1.07 -2.73 2.27
N LEU A 169 1.70 -3.31 1.25
CA LEU A 169 1.08 -3.58 -0.05
C LEU A 169 0.57 -5.03 -0.18
N LYS A 170 0.74 -5.85 0.87
CA LYS A 170 0.29 -7.24 0.87
C LYS A 170 -1.19 -7.30 1.28
N PRO A 171 -1.99 -8.16 0.64
CA PRO A 171 -3.44 -8.22 0.90
C PRO A 171 -3.78 -8.55 2.36
N PHE A 172 -2.96 -9.36 3.04
CA PHE A 172 -3.15 -9.69 4.46
C PHE A 172 -2.79 -8.56 5.43
N PHE A 173 -2.11 -7.48 4.98
CA PHE A 173 -1.58 -6.46 5.88
C PHE A 173 -2.69 -5.74 6.67
N LYS A 174 -3.85 -5.49 6.07
CA LYS A 174 -4.98 -4.86 6.78
C LYS A 174 -5.41 -5.67 8.01
N ARG A 175 -5.40 -7.01 7.93
CA ARG A 175 -5.72 -7.90 9.05
C ARG A 175 -4.58 -7.99 10.07
N ALA A 176 -3.33 -7.99 9.59
CA ALA A 176 -2.14 -8.10 10.46
C ALA A 176 -1.76 -6.77 11.14
N ALA A 177 -2.15 -5.63 10.60
CA ALA A 177 -1.70 -4.31 11.03
C ALA A 177 -1.94 -4.01 12.52
N PRO A 178 -3.10 -4.32 13.13
CA PRO A 178 -3.32 -4.09 14.56
C PRO A 178 -2.35 -4.88 15.44
N TYR A 179 -2.10 -6.16 15.11
CA TYR A 179 -1.17 -7.01 15.85
C TYR A 179 0.29 -6.57 15.68
N LEU A 180 0.66 -6.18 14.46
CA LEU A 180 2.01 -5.64 14.19
C LEU A 180 2.23 -4.30 14.90
N LEU A 181 1.20 -3.45 14.98
CA LEU A 181 1.27 -2.20 15.73
C LEU A 181 1.39 -2.48 17.24
N ALA A 182 0.59 -3.40 17.77
CA ALA A 182 0.68 -3.81 19.18
C ALA A 182 2.10 -4.32 19.50
N ALA A 183 2.66 -5.21 18.67
CA ALA A 183 4.03 -5.68 18.83
C ALA A 183 5.06 -4.55 18.71
N ALA A 184 4.88 -3.63 17.76
CA ALA A 184 5.76 -2.48 17.55
C ALA A 184 5.80 -1.52 18.74
N VAL A 185 4.75 -1.46 19.55
CA VAL A 185 4.70 -0.65 20.77
C VAL A 185 5.13 -1.45 21.99
N LEU A 186 4.58 -2.65 22.19
CA LEU A 186 4.78 -3.42 23.42
C LEU A 186 6.20 -3.94 23.59
N ILE A 187 6.84 -4.45 22.53
CA ILE A 187 8.19 -5.04 22.63
C ILE A 187 9.23 -4.03 23.15
N PRO A 188 9.41 -2.83 22.57
CA PRO A 188 10.39 -1.87 23.08
C PRO A 188 10.00 -1.34 24.46
N THR A 189 8.72 -1.17 24.77
CA THR A 189 8.26 -0.72 26.09
C THR A 189 8.60 -1.75 27.17
N LEU A 190 8.26 -3.02 26.96
CA LEU A 190 8.56 -4.10 27.90
C LEU A 190 10.07 -4.34 28.02
N SER A 191 10.82 -4.22 26.93
CA SER A 191 12.28 -4.30 26.90
C SER A 191 12.93 -3.22 27.77
N LEU A 192 12.55 -1.95 27.58
CA LEU A 192 13.06 -0.83 28.37
C LEU A 192 12.68 -0.95 29.84
N LEU A 193 11.44 -1.34 30.14
CA LEU A 193 10.98 -1.56 31.50
C LEU A 193 11.77 -2.70 32.18
N GLY A 194 12.02 -3.80 31.46
CA GLY A 194 12.80 -4.92 31.97
C GLY A 194 14.26 -4.57 32.25
N VAL A 195 14.90 -3.79 31.37
CA VAL A 195 16.26 -3.25 31.62
C VAL A 195 16.27 -2.32 32.83
N TYR A 196 15.26 -1.46 32.97
CA TYR A 196 15.15 -0.57 34.12
C TYR A 196 14.96 -1.33 35.43
N GLN A 197 14.04 -2.29 35.48
CA GLN A 197 13.80 -3.13 36.65
C GLN A 197 15.06 -3.92 37.02
N GLY A 198 15.69 -4.60 36.07
CA GLY A 198 16.95 -5.32 36.31
C GLY A 198 18.06 -4.39 36.80
N GLY A 199 18.19 -3.20 36.23
CA GLY A 199 19.16 -2.19 36.68
C GLY A 199 18.95 -1.77 38.13
N ARG A 200 17.69 -1.54 38.53
CA ARG A 200 17.31 -1.23 39.91
C ARG A 200 17.61 -2.38 40.88
N SER A 201 17.38 -3.62 40.46
CA SER A 201 17.78 -4.80 41.25
C SER A 201 19.29 -4.84 41.47
N ILE A 202 20.07 -4.63 40.40
CA ILE A 202 21.54 -4.60 40.51
C ILE A 202 22.04 -3.43 41.37
N GLU A 203 21.40 -2.25 41.34
CA GLU A 203 21.74 -1.15 42.25
C GLU A 203 21.64 -1.54 43.73
N ILE A 204 20.67 -2.39 44.07
CA ILE A 204 20.46 -2.87 45.45
C ILE A 204 21.43 -4.01 45.76
N GLU A 205 21.54 -5.01 44.88
CA GLU A 205 22.38 -6.19 45.08
C GLU A 205 23.87 -5.85 45.06
N ALA A 206 24.29 -4.88 44.26
CA ALA A 206 25.69 -4.52 44.14
C ALA A 206 26.26 -3.94 45.43
N ASP A 207 25.44 -3.49 46.40
CA ASP A 207 25.93 -3.07 47.71
C ASP A 207 26.37 -4.24 48.59
N ASP A 208 25.94 -5.47 48.27
CA ASP A 208 26.44 -6.68 48.90
C ASP A 208 27.87 -7.01 48.43
N GLY A 209 28.76 -7.22 49.41
CA GLY A 209 30.15 -7.60 49.17
C GLY A 209 30.27 -8.96 48.49
N GLU A 210 29.41 -9.91 48.84
CA GLU A 210 29.42 -11.26 48.24
C GLU A 210 29.05 -11.20 46.77
N TRP A 211 27.97 -10.49 46.42
CA TRP A 211 27.59 -10.23 45.03
C TRP A 211 28.74 -9.66 44.19
N ARG A 212 29.45 -8.64 44.71
CA ARG A 212 30.60 -8.03 44.01
C ARG A 212 31.73 -9.04 43.78
N THR A 213 32.05 -9.86 44.78
CA THR A 213 33.09 -10.90 44.63
C THR A 213 32.72 -11.98 43.63
N HIS A 214 31.42 -12.26 43.44
CA HIS A 214 30.94 -13.23 42.46
C HIS A 214 30.87 -12.66 41.03
N ASN A 215 30.36 -11.43 40.89
CA ASN A 215 29.98 -10.86 39.59
C ASN A 215 31.04 -9.95 38.97
N LEU A 216 32.00 -9.44 39.75
CA LEU A 216 33.02 -8.48 39.30
C LEU A 216 34.43 -9.07 39.32
N THR A 217 34.58 -10.37 39.04
CA THR A 217 35.90 -11.01 38.98
C THR A 217 36.63 -10.63 37.69
N ARG A 218 37.94 -10.93 37.65
CA ARG A 218 38.77 -10.79 36.44
C ARG A 218 38.19 -11.55 35.24
N ARG A 219 37.46 -12.66 35.45
CA ARG A 219 36.82 -13.45 34.38
C ARG A 219 35.66 -12.71 33.72
N GLN A 220 34.91 -11.89 34.46
CA GLN A 220 33.82 -11.11 33.88
C GLN A 220 34.28 -9.72 33.41
N LEU A 221 35.11 -9.00 34.18
CA LEU A 221 35.50 -7.63 33.85
C LEU A 221 36.74 -7.50 32.96
N GLY A 222 37.64 -8.50 33.01
CA GLY A 222 38.96 -8.42 32.39
C GLY A 222 39.95 -7.57 33.17
N SER A 223 41.19 -7.48 32.66
CA SER A 223 42.19 -6.54 33.17
C SER A 223 42.04 -5.14 32.57
N VAL A 224 42.63 -4.12 33.23
CA VAL A 224 42.66 -2.74 32.70
C VAL A 224 43.33 -2.69 31.32
N ALA A 225 44.38 -3.50 31.09
CA ALA A 225 45.06 -3.58 29.81
C ALA A 225 44.15 -4.16 28.71
N GLU A 226 43.36 -5.19 29.01
CA GLU A 226 42.36 -5.75 28.09
C GLU A 226 41.25 -4.74 27.79
N ALA A 227 40.75 -4.04 28.81
CA ALA A 227 39.74 -2.99 28.64
C ALA A 227 40.24 -1.86 27.74
N ASN A 228 41.46 -1.36 27.97
CA ASN A 228 42.10 -0.35 27.13
C ASN A 228 42.36 -0.85 25.70
N SER A 229 42.62 -2.14 25.51
CA SER A 229 42.75 -2.76 24.19
C SER A 229 41.42 -2.75 23.44
N LEU A 230 40.33 -3.19 24.07
CA LEU A 230 38.98 -3.18 23.50
C LEU A 230 38.52 -1.75 23.17
N ASP A 231 38.79 -0.79 24.04
CA ASP A 231 38.42 0.61 23.83
C ASP A 231 39.16 1.24 22.64
N ARG A 232 40.45 0.94 22.47
CA ARG A 232 41.22 1.36 21.28
C ARG A 232 40.65 0.76 19.99
N ILE A 233 40.29 -0.52 19.99
CA ILE A 233 39.67 -1.19 18.83
C ILE A 233 38.32 -0.53 18.51
N SER A 234 37.49 -0.30 19.53
CA SER A 234 36.18 0.36 19.38
C SER A 234 36.30 1.77 18.80
N SER A 235 37.23 2.56 19.32
CA SER A 235 37.50 3.91 18.84
C SER A 235 38.00 3.89 17.38
N ALA A 236 38.96 3.02 17.05
CA ALA A 236 39.50 2.91 15.70
C ALA A 236 38.43 2.49 14.68
N LEU A 237 37.59 1.51 15.00
CA LEU A 237 36.51 1.07 14.12
C LEU A 237 35.43 2.14 13.95
N THR A 238 35.10 2.87 15.01
CA THR A 238 34.15 3.98 14.96
C THR A 238 34.65 5.12 14.08
N ILE A 239 35.91 5.52 14.22
CA ILE A 239 36.57 6.53 13.37
C ILE A 239 36.61 6.06 11.92
N GLY A 240 37.00 4.80 11.68
CA GLY A 240 37.01 4.20 10.34
C GLY A 240 35.64 4.22 9.68
N TYR A 241 34.58 3.91 10.44
CA TYR A 241 33.20 3.98 9.96
C TYR A 241 32.79 5.40 9.56
N PHE A 242 33.08 6.41 10.37
CA PHE A 242 32.82 7.81 9.99
C PHE A 242 33.65 8.24 8.77
N GLY A 243 34.89 7.77 8.65
CA GLY A 243 35.72 7.95 7.46
C GLY A 243 35.07 7.37 6.20
N LEU A 244 34.50 6.17 6.27
CA LEU A 244 33.76 5.55 5.16
C LEU A 244 32.52 6.37 4.76
N LEU A 245 31.78 6.91 5.73
CA LEU A 245 30.65 7.81 5.45
C LEU A 245 31.11 9.10 4.76
N GLY A 246 32.20 9.70 5.24
CA GLY A 246 32.82 10.88 4.64
C GLY A 246 33.26 10.63 3.19
N LEU A 247 33.92 9.50 2.92
CA LEU A 247 34.32 9.09 1.58
C LEU A 247 33.12 8.89 0.66
N ALA A 248 32.03 8.27 1.13
CA ALA A 248 30.82 8.08 0.35
C ALA A 248 30.17 9.44 -0.04
N LEU A 249 30.16 10.40 0.88
CA LEU A 249 29.67 11.76 0.63
C LEU A 249 30.58 12.53 -0.35
N ALA A 250 31.90 12.44 -0.20
CA ALA A 250 32.86 13.05 -1.10
C ALA A 250 32.74 12.48 -2.53
N ALA A 251 32.68 11.14 -2.66
CA ALA A 251 32.49 10.45 -3.94
C ALA A 251 31.17 10.86 -4.62
N ARG A 252 30.11 11.05 -3.84
CA ARG A 252 28.84 11.60 -4.35
C ARG A 252 29.00 13.03 -4.87
N GLY A 253 29.72 13.89 -4.15
CA GLY A 253 30.03 15.25 -4.59
C GLY A 253 30.79 15.28 -5.92
N VAL A 254 31.83 14.46 -6.05
CA VAL A 254 32.61 14.30 -7.30
C VAL A 254 31.73 13.82 -8.45
N ARG A 255 30.87 12.81 -8.23
CA ARG A 255 29.94 12.34 -9.26
C ARG A 255 28.98 13.44 -9.71
N ALA A 256 28.41 14.20 -8.78
CA ALA A 256 27.51 15.30 -9.12
C ALA A 256 28.19 16.39 -9.95
N LEU A 257 29.46 16.70 -9.67
CA LEU A 257 30.25 17.63 -10.47
C LEU A 257 30.55 17.10 -11.87
N ARG A 258 30.89 15.80 -11.99
CA ARG A 258 31.10 15.15 -13.31
C ARG A 258 29.82 15.11 -14.14
N GLU A 259 28.69 14.78 -13.54
CA GLU A 259 27.37 14.76 -14.21
C GLU A 259 27.00 16.15 -14.75
N ARG A 260 27.31 17.24 -14.03
CA ARG A 260 27.10 18.61 -14.52
C ARG A 260 27.99 18.97 -15.72
N ARG A 261 29.17 18.36 -15.85
CA ARG A 261 30.10 18.56 -16.97
C ARG A 261 29.81 17.63 -18.17
N GLY A 262 29.01 16.58 -17.99
CA GLY A 262 28.77 15.51 -18.98
C GLY A 262 27.70 15.78 -20.06
N GLY A 263 27.26 17.03 -20.22
CA GLY A 263 26.25 17.42 -21.20
C GLY A 263 24.83 17.51 -20.62
N MET A 264 24.02 18.40 -21.22
CA MET A 264 22.66 18.71 -20.80
C MET A 264 21.69 18.32 -21.93
N ILE A 265 20.53 17.80 -21.56
CA ILE A 265 19.42 17.49 -22.47
C ILE A 265 18.19 18.31 -22.12
N ALA A 266 17.35 18.61 -23.11
CA ALA A 266 16.05 19.25 -22.94
C ALA A 266 14.94 18.20 -22.86
N LEU A 267 14.08 18.33 -21.85
CA LEU A 267 12.86 17.56 -21.71
C LEU A 267 11.66 18.47 -21.91
N SER A 268 10.88 18.19 -22.95
CA SER A 268 9.71 18.98 -23.36
C SER A 268 8.43 18.25 -22.97
N TYR A 269 7.62 18.89 -22.13
CA TYR A 269 6.36 18.36 -21.63
C TYR A 269 5.21 18.78 -22.54
N GLY A 270 4.19 17.93 -22.64
CA GLY A 270 2.98 18.20 -23.44
C GLY A 270 2.20 19.48 -23.09
N ASN A 271 2.49 20.14 -21.97
CA ASN A 271 1.94 21.44 -21.59
C ASN A 271 2.77 22.64 -22.06
N GLY A 272 3.78 22.42 -22.91
CA GLY A 272 4.68 23.45 -23.43
C GLY A 272 5.86 23.81 -22.51
N LYS A 273 5.91 23.30 -21.28
CA LYS A 273 7.07 23.51 -20.38
C LYS A 273 8.26 22.71 -20.90
N THR A 274 9.45 23.33 -20.93
CA THR A 274 10.71 22.66 -21.27
C THR A 274 11.71 22.83 -20.13
N VAL A 275 12.42 21.77 -19.76
CA VAL A 275 13.42 21.82 -18.68
C VAL A 275 14.75 21.24 -19.16
N ARG A 276 15.86 21.89 -18.83
CA ARG A 276 17.21 21.39 -19.16
C ARG A 276 17.80 20.64 -17.98
N VAL A 277 18.20 19.39 -18.20
CA VAL A 277 18.74 18.52 -17.14
C VAL A 277 20.03 17.85 -17.58
N PRO A 278 20.97 17.57 -16.65
CA PRO A 278 22.17 16.80 -16.99
C PRO A 278 21.80 15.37 -17.42
N LYS A 279 22.59 14.79 -18.32
CA LYS A 279 22.41 13.40 -18.77
C LYS A 279 22.39 12.41 -17.61
N GLY A 280 21.64 11.31 -17.79
CA GLY A 280 21.54 10.21 -16.83
C GLY A 280 20.50 10.39 -15.72
N LEU A 281 19.73 11.48 -15.69
CA LEU A 281 18.52 11.57 -14.87
C LEU A 281 17.37 10.81 -15.53
N SER A 282 16.55 10.16 -14.72
CA SER A 282 15.27 9.65 -15.24
C SER A 282 14.30 10.80 -15.49
N VAL A 283 13.35 10.60 -16.40
CA VAL A 283 12.33 11.62 -16.70
C VAL A 283 11.57 12.04 -15.44
N LEU A 284 11.21 11.10 -14.56
CA LEU A 284 10.54 11.38 -13.30
C LEU A 284 11.41 12.22 -12.36
N GLU A 285 12.70 11.90 -12.22
CA GLU A 285 13.63 12.70 -11.40
C GLU A 285 13.76 14.13 -11.94
N ALA A 286 13.81 14.27 -13.27
CA ALA A 286 13.87 15.57 -13.92
C ALA A 286 12.58 16.39 -13.70
N SER A 287 11.41 15.75 -13.80
CA SER A 287 10.12 16.36 -13.48
C SER A 287 10.07 16.85 -12.04
N LEU A 288 10.40 15.98 -11.08
CA LEU A 288 10.38 16.32 -9.66
C LEU A 288 11.40 17.40 -9.30
N ARG A 289 12.58 17.43 -9.95
CA ARG A 289 13.60 18.48 -9.75
C ARG A 289 13.13 19.88 -10.15
N HIS A 290 12.31 19.96 -11.19
CA HIS A 290 11.86 21.24 -11.77
C HIS A 290 10.41 21.57 -11.39
N ASN A 291 9.93 20.97 -10.30
CA ASN A 291 8.56 21.11 -9.80
C ASN A 291 7.53 20.93 -10.91
N VAL A 292 7.74 19.94 -11.79
CA VAL A 292 6.74 19.51 -12.76
C VAL A 292 5.95 18.37 -12.12
N PRO A 293 4.65 18.56 -11.84
CA PRO A 293 3.81 17.51 -11.28
C PRO A 293 3.86 16.24 -12.13
N HIS A 294 4.10 15.08 -11.52
CA HIS A 294 4.21 13.79 -12.23
C HIS A 294 3.67 12.63 -11.38
N ALA A 295 2.64 11.94 -11.88
CA ALA A 295 2.01 10.82 -11.17
C ALA A 295 3.02 9.69 -10.87
N SER A 296 3.13 9.25 -9.62
CA SER A 296 4.10 8.20 -9.25
C SER A 296 3.73 7.50 -7.92
N VAL A 297 2.71 6.64 -7.94
CA VAL A 297 2.22 5.94 -6.72
C VAL A 297 3.32 5.14 -6.02
N CYS A 298 4.19 4.46 -6.78
CA CYS A 298 5.30 3.71 -6.21
C CYS A 298 6.53 4.56 -5.86
N GLY A 299 6.50 5.88 -6.07
CA GLY A 299 7.63 6.79 -5.86
C GLY A 299 8.80 6.56 -6.81
N GLY A 300 8.53 6.07 -8.03
CA GLY A 300 9.56 5.89 -9.07
C GLY A 300 10.32 4.56 -9.03
N ARG A 301 9.72 3.51 -8.47
CA ARG A 301 10.36 2.21 -8.23
C ARG A 301 9.97 1.12 -9.24
N ALA A 302 9.30 1.48 -10.34
CA ALA A 302 8.71 0.54 -11.31
C ALA A 302 7.90 -0.59 -10.65
N ARG A 303 7.00 -0.22 -9.73
CA ARG A 303 6.04 -1.15 -9.09
C ARG A 303 4.58 -0.81 -9.39
N CYS A 304 4.38 0.24 -10.18
CA CYS A 304 3.09 0.67 -10.67
C CYS A 304 3.30 1.23 -12.08
N SER A 305 2.20 1.38 -12.81
CA SER A 305 2.20 1.92 -14.17
C SER A 305 1.81 3.41 -14.22
N THR A 306 1.73 4.10 -13.07
CA THR A 306 1.19 5.47 -13.01
C THR A 306 2.12 6.56 -13.57
N CYS A 307 3.44 6.36 -13.58
CA CYS A 307 4.39 7.36 -14.13
C CYS A 307 4.62 7.17 -15.63
N ARG A 308 3.64 6.61 -16.34
CA ARG A 308 3.74 6.34 -17.77
C ARG A 308 3.76 7.66 -18.54
N ILE A 309 4.64 7.73 -19.52
CA ILE A 309 4.73 8.81 -20.49
C ILE A 309 4.61 8.22 -21.89
N ARG A 310 4.08 9.02 -22.81
CA ARG A 310 4.08 8.72 -24.24
C ARG A 310 5.02 9.69 -24.93
N ILE A 311 6.03 9.15 -25.61
CA ILE A 311 7.06 9.91 -26.29
C ILE A 311 6.51 10.42 -27.63
N ILE A 312 6.86 11.66 -27.96
CA ILE A 312 6.45 12.35 -29.18
C ILE A 312 7.67 12.45 -30.10
N GLY A 313 7.55 11.93 -31.32
CA GLY A 313 8.61 11.94 -32.32
C GLY A 313 9.38 10.62 -32.41
N ASP A 314 10.64 10.70 -32.83
CA ASP A 314 11.51 9.54 -33.00
C ASP A 314 11.84 8.88 -31.66
N HIS A 315 11.63 7.57 -31.59
CA HIS A 315 11.86 6.71 -30.44
C HIS A 315 12.95 5.66 -30.69
N GLY A 316 13.57 5.65 -31.88
CA GLY A 316 14.64 4.71 -32.24
C GLY A 316 15.95 4.95 -31.48
N THR A 317 16.13 6.13 -30.89
CA THR A 317 17.30 6.51 -30.09
C THR A 317 17.11 6.28 -28.58
N LEU A 318 15.96 5.74 -28.17
CA LEU A 318 15.69 5.49 -26.76
C LEU A 318 16.50 4.28 -26.25
N PRO A 319 16.99 4.32 -25.01
CA PRO A 319 17.61 3.15 -24.40
C PRO A 319 16.57 2.05 -24.19
N GLU A 320 17.01 0.80 -24.33
CA GLU A 320 16.19 -0.38 -24.08
C GLU A 320 15.50 -0.34 -22.69
N PRO A 321 14.25 -0.80 -22.57
CA PRO A 321 13.59 -0.91 -21.28
C PRO A 321 14.39 -1.76 -20.31
N SER A 322 14.61 -1.23 -19.09
CA SER A 322 15.15 -2.06 -18.01
C SER A 322 14.22 -3.26 -17.75
N GLN A 323 14.75 -4.38 -17.23
CA GLN A 323 13.94 -5.57 -16.92
C GLN A 323 12.67 -5.26 -16.09
N ARG A 324 12.76 -4.31 -15.15
CA ARG A 324 11.62 -3.88 -14.33
C ARG A 324 10.60 -3.06 -15.11
N GLU A 325 11.07 -2.23 -16.03
CA GLU A 325 10.20 -1.48 -16.93
C GLU A 325 9.46 -2.44 -17.85
N ALA A 326 10.18 -3.35 -18.51
CA ALA A 326 9.60 -4.38 -19.36
C ALA A 326 8.55 -5.22 -18.63
N PHE A 327 8.85 -5.67 -17.40
CA PHE A 327 7.90 -6.43 -16.58
C PHE A 327 6.59 -5.67 -16.31
N VAL A 328 6.68 -4.37 -15.98
CA VAL A 328 5.48 -3.55 -15.73
C VAL A 328 4.73 -3.26 -17.02
N LEU A 329 5.43 -2.93 -18.11
CA LEU A 329 4.81 -2.64 -19.42
C LEU A 329 4.10 -3.88 -20.00
N ALA A 330 4.71 -5.07 -19.87
CA ALA A 330 4.08 -6.33 -20.24
C ALA A 330 2.78 -6.58 -19.47
N ARG A 331 2.75 -6.31 -18.16
CA ARG A 331 1.55 -6.47 -17.33
C ARG A 331 0.46 -5.44 -17.62
N VAL A 332 0.84 -4.30 -18.21
CA VAL A 332 -0.10 -3.27 -18.71
C VAL A 332 -0.65 -3.66 -20.09
N GLY A 333 -0.06 -4.64 -20.77
CA GLY A 333 -0.47 -5.09 -22.11
C GLY A 333 -0.02 -4.18 -23.24
N THR A 334 0.99 -3.33 -23.03
CA THR A 334 1.51 -2.44 -24.09
C THR A 334 2.82 -2.94 -24.66
N ALA A 335 2.86 -3.15 -25.97
CA ALA A 335 4.09 -3.39 -26.74
C ALA A 335 4.59 -2.12 -27.48
N ASP A 336 3.86 -1.01 -27.38
CA ASP A 336 4.21 0.26 -28.03
C ASP A 336 5.51 0.84 -27.44
N PRO A 337 6.60 0.96 -28.22
CA PRO A 337 7.90 1.46 -27.75
C PRO A 337 7.86 2.95 -27.36
N SER A 338 6.86 3.71 -27.81
CA SER A 338 6.66 5.10 -27.41
C SER A 338 6.15 5.24 -25.97
N ILE A 339 5.64 4.17 -25.36
CA ILE A 339 5.13 4.18 -23.98
C ILE A 339 6.22 3.68 -23.03
N ARG A 340 6.68 4.57 -22.16
CA ARG A 340 7.77 4.29 -21.20
C ARG A 340 7.38 4.66 -19.79
N LEU A 341 8.07 4.08 -18.81
CA LEU A 341 7.96 4.53 -17.42
C LEU A 341 8.93 5.68 -17.19
N ALA A 342 8.43 6.87 -16.89
CA ALA A 342 9.26 8.04 -16.62
C ALA A 342 10.28 7.81 -15.49
N CYS A 343 9.97 6.91 -14.54
CA CYS A 343 10.90 6.57 -13.46
C CYS A 343 12.07 5.68 -13.85
N GLN A 344 11.99 5.01 -15.00
CA GLN A 344 13.04 4.11 -15.49
C GLN A 344 13.78 4.71 -16.69
N LEU A 345 13.05 5.38 -17.59
CA LEU A 345 13.63 6.00 -18.79
C LEU A 345 14.63 7.09 -18.42
N ARG A 346 15.88 6.93 -18.87
CA ARG A 346 16.98 7.89 -18.76
C ARG A 346 17.44 8.28 -20.16
N PRO A 347 16.88 9.34 -20.75
CA PRO A 347 17.26 9.75 -22.10
C PRO A 347 18.69 10.33 -22.13
N ASP A 348 19.39 10.09 -23.23
CA ASP A 348 20.73 10.65 -23.51
C ASP A 348 20.71 11.79 -24.55
N THR A 349 19.53 12.04 -25.11
CA THR A 349 19.20 13.09 -26.08
C THR A 349 17.97 13.86 -25.62
N ASP A 350 17.64 14.93 -26.32
CA ASP A 350 16.43 15.71 -26.06
C ASP A 350 15.18 14.85 -26.29
N LEU A 351 14.18 15.01 -25.43
CA LEU A 351 13.00 14.15 -25.40
C LEU A 351 11.71 14.96 -25.20
N SER A 352 10.75 14.76 -26.09
CA SER A 352 9.39 15.31 -25.99
C SER A 352 8.39 14.24 -25.60
N PHE A 353 7.48 14.50 -24.67
CA PHE A 353 6.50 13.50 -24.22
C PHE A 353 5.23 14.09 -23.59
N PHE A 354 4.16 13.31 -23.59
CA PHE A 354 2.94 13.51 -22.79
C PHE A 354 2.95 12.63 -21.54
N GLN A 355 2.43 13.15 -20.43
CA GLN A 355 2.16 12.35 -19.24
C GLN A 355 0.80 11.67 -19.41
N LEU A 356 0.76 10.35 -19.31
CA LEU A 356 -0.48 9.57 -19.52
C LEU A 356 -1.43 9.62 -18.32
N PHE A 357 -0.93 10.03 -17.15
CA PHE A 357 -1.71 10.12 -15.91
C PHE A 357 -1.57 11.51 -15.32
N THR A 358 -2.70 12.05 -14.88
CA THR A 358 -2.75 13.31 -14.15
C THR A 358 -2.05 13.13 -12.80
N PRO A 359 -1.10 13.99 -12.44
CA PRO A 359 -0.45 13.93 -11.14
C PRO A 359 -1.47 14.18 -10.04
N HIS A 360 -1.55 13.28 -9.06
CA HIS A 360 -2.21 13.59 -7.80
C HIS A 360 -1.45 14.73 -7.13
N THR A 361 -2.04 15.91 -7.12
CA THR A 361 -1.68 16.97 -6.19
C THR A 361 -1.97 16.48 -4.78
N HIS A 362 -0.94 15.99 -4.08
CA HIS A 362 -0.87 16.26 -2.65
C HIS A 362 -0.61 17.76 -2.52
N ALA A 363 -1.66 18.56 -2.66
CA ALA A 363 -1.61 19.98 -2.39
C ALA A 363 -1.41 20.13 -0.88
N ALA A 364 -0.19 20.49 -0.50
CA ALA A 364 -0.02 21.39 0.62
C ALA A 364 -0.56 22.74 0.14
N ASP A 365 -1.86 22.95 0.29
CA ASP A 365 -2.48 24.27 0.44
C ASP A 365 -3.88 24.08 1.01
N GLY A 366 -4.16 24.84 2.06
CA GLY A 366 -5.35 24.73 2.88
C GLY A 366 -6.57 25.25 2.15
N GLN A 367 -7.40 24.33 1.67
CA GLN A 367 -8.85 24.48 1.71
C GLN A 367 -9.43 23.09 1.77
N ALA A 368 -10.39 22.86 2.68
CA ALA A 368 -11.02 21.58 2.96
C ALA A 368 -11.73 21.03 1.71
N SER A 369 -10.98 20.36 0.83
CA SER A 369 -11.50 19.39 -0.12
C SER A 369 -11.22 18.03 0.48
N THR A 370 -12.29 17.29 0.75
CA THR A 370 -12.21 15.91 1.24
C THR A 370 -11.22 15.13 0.36
N PRO A 371 -10.21 14.47 0.94
CA PRO A 371 -9.19 13.78 0.16
C PRO A 371 -9.86 12.77 -0.77
N ALA A 372 -9.56 12.89 -2.07
CA ALA A 372 -10.15 12.05 -3.10
C ALA A 372 -10.02 10.56 -2.73
N ARG A 373 -11.13 9.83 -2.67
CA ARG A 373 -11.15 8.39 -2.38
C ARG A 373 -10.46 7.66 -3.53
N ILE A 374 -9.27 7.11 -3.24
CA ILE A 374 -8.49 6.32 -4.20
C ILE A 374 -9.30 5.09 -4.62
N GLY A 375 -9.34 4.83 -5.93
CA GLY A 375 -10.00 3.69 -6.56
C GLY A 375 -9.88 2.40 -5.75
N GLN A 376 -10.99 1.97 -5.14
CA GLN A 376 -11.08 0.72 -4.39
C GLN A 376 -11.89 -0.28 -5.21
N GLU A 377 -11.29 -1.45 -5.47
CA GLU A 377 -12.02 -2.59 -6.04
C GLU A 377 -12.99 -3.15 -4.99
N ARG A 378 -14.25 -3.32 -5.40
CA ARG A 378 -15.33 -3.79 -4.55
C ARG A 378 -16.46 -4.36 -5.41
N TYR A 379 -17.03 -5.49 -4.97
CA TYR A 379 -18.29 -5.98 -5.49
C TYR A 379 -19.44 -5.03 -5.14
N LEU A 380 -20.14 -4.53 -6.15
CA LEU A 380 -21.35 -3.72 -6.00
C LEU A 380 -22.46 -4.23 -6.90
N VAL A 381 -23.69 -3.83 -6.60
CA VAL A 381 -24.84 -4.02 -7.47
C VAL A 381 -25.25 -2.66 -8.02
N SER A 382 -25.27 -2.55 -9.35
CA SER A 382 -25.72 -1.38 -10.08
C SER A 382 -27.16 -1.57 -10.53
N LEU A 383 -28.02 -0.61 -10.21
CA LEU A 383 -29.39 -0.51 -10.70
C LEU A 383 -29.49 0.73 -11.58
N PHE A 384 -29.84 0.53 -12.84
CA PHE A 384 -30.22 1.61 -13.75
C PHE A 384 -31.73 1.61 -13.91
N VAL A 385 -32.32 2.79 -13.88
CA VAL A 385 -33.73 3.01 -14.18
C VAL A 385 -33.88 4.18 -15.13
N ASP A 386 -34.82 4.09 -16.06
CA ASP A 386 -35.08 5.06 -17.11
C ASP A 386 -36.60 5.21 -17.31
N MET A 387 -37.08 6.44 -17.52
CA MET A 387 -38.48 6.68 -17.83
C MET A 387 -38.75 6.38 -19.31
N ARG A 388 -39.82 5.64 -19.60
CA ARG A 388 -40.19 5.32 -20.98
C ARG A 388 -40.97 6.46 -21.61
N GLY A 389 -40.52 6.88 -22.79
CA GLY A 389 -41.25 7.86 -23.60
C GLY A 389 -41.19 9.28 -23.05
N SER A 390 -40.22 9.60 -22.19
CA SER A 390 -39.97 10.95 -21.69
C SER A 390 -39.78 11.98 -22.80
N THR A 391 -39.15 11.61 -23.91
CA THR A 391 -39.01 12.48 -25.08
C THR A 391 -40.37 12.84 -25.69
N GLN A 392 -41.28 11.86 -25.83
CA GLN A 392 -42.64 12.11 -26.33
C GLN A 392 -43.48 12.92 -25.34
N LEU A 393 -43.21 12.77 -24.04
CA LEU A 393 -43.83 13.59 -22.99
C LEU A 393 -43.37 15.05 -23.12
N ALA A 394 -42.08 15.28 -23.38
CA ALA A 394 -41.49 16.61 -23.57
C ALA A 394 -42.00 17.34 -24.82
N GLU A 395 -42.29 16.62 -25.91
CA GLU A 395 -42.84 17.20 -27.15
C GLU A 395 -44.27 17.71 -26.99
N LYS A 396 -45.05 17.11 -26.09
CA LYS A 396 -46.49 17.36 -25.95
C LYS A 396 -46.84 18.26 -24.76
N ARG A 397 -45.84 18.73 -24.00
CA ARG A 397 -46.03 19.55 -22.80
C ARG A 397 -45.14 20.77 -22.79
N LEU A 398 -45.50 21.72 -21.93
CA LEU A 398 -44.61 22.83 -21.61
C LEU A 398 -43.34 22.30 -20.91
N PRO A 399 -42.17 22.94 -21.12
CA PRO A 399 -40.91 22.48 -20.53
C PRO A 399 -40.95 22.36 -19.00
N PHE A 400 -41.60 23.29 -18.31
CA PHE A 400 -41.71 23.26 -16.84
C PHE A 400 -42.53 22.08 -16.32
N ASP A 401 -43.62 21.72 -17.01
CA ASP A 401 -44.45 20.56 -16.63
C ASP A 401 -43.68 19.25 -16.82
N THR A 402 -42.89 19.16 -17.90
CA THR A 402 -42.02 18.01 -18.16
C THR A 402 -40.97 17.86 -17.05
N VAL A 403 -40.30 18.95 -16.68
CA VAL A 403 -39.31 18.96 -15.59
C VAL A 403 -39.95 18.58 -14.26
N PHE A 404 -41.17 19.07 -13.97
CA PHE A 404 -41.90 18.70 -12.77
C PHE A 404 -42.16 17.18 -12.69
N ILE A 405 -42.64 16.58 -13.78
CA ILE A 405 -42.94 15.14 -13.84
C ILE A 405 -41.65 14.32 -13.70
N VAL A 406 -40.58 14.69 -14.41
CA VAL A 406 -39.28 14.01 -14.32
C VAL A 406 -38.72 14.09 -12.90
N ASN A 407 -38.79 15.24 -12.25
CA ASN A 407 -38.33 15.39 -10.86
C ASN A 407 -39.16 14.56 -9.87
N ARG A 408 -40.48 14.46 -10.08
CA ARG A 408 -41.34 13.60 -9.25
C ARG A 408 -41.01 12.12 -9.42
N PHE A 409 -40.78 11.68 -10.67
CA PHE A 409 -40.30 10.33 -10.97
C PHE A 409 -38.95 10.04 -10.29
N LEU A 410 -37.93 10.89 -10.52
CA LEU A 410 -36.62 10.72 -9.91
C LEU A 410 -36.67 10.77 -8.38
N GLY A 411 -37.59 11.54 -7.80
CA GLY A 411 -37.87 11.57 -6.36
C GLY A 411 -38.40 10.23 -5.84
N ALA A 412 -39.43 9.68 -6.48
CA ALA A 412 -40.02 8.38 -6.13
C ALA A 412 -39.01 7.22 -6.23
N VAL A 413 -38.17 7.26 -7.28
CA VAL A 413 -37.05 6.34 -7.51
C VAL A 413 -35.99 6.48 -6.40
N SER A 414 -35.54 7.71 -6.13
CA SER A 414 -34.49 7.97 -5.13
C SER A 414 -34.91 7.55 -3.73
N GLN A 415 -36.18 7.78 -3.37
CA GLN A 415 -36.73 7.36 -2.09
C GLN A 415 -36.63 5.84 -1.91
N ALA A 416 -37.07 5.06 -2.91
CA ALA A 416 -37.01 3.59 -2.84
C ALA A 416 -35.58 3.06 -2.69
N VAL A 417 -34.62 3.67 -3.40
CA VAL A 417 -33.19 3.32 -3.32
C VAL A 417 -32.62 3.60 -1.93
N ILE A 418 -32.88 4.78 -1.37
CA ILE A 418 -32.37 5.17 -0.05
C ILE A 418 -32.97 4.30 1.06
N GLU A 419 -34.28 4.04 1.03
CA GLU A 419 -34.98 3.20 2.01
C GLU A 419 -34.40 1.78 2.12
N HIS A 420 -33.84 1.28 1.02
CA HIS A 420 -33.29 -0.08 0.94
C HIS A 420 -31.75 -0.11 0.94
N GLY A 421 -31.09 0.93 1.45
CA GLY A 421 -29.64 0.93 1.67
C GLY A 421 -28.78 1.19 0.43
N GLY A 422 -29.41 1.58 -0.68
CA GLY A 422 -28.72 2.04 -1.89
C GLY A 422 -28.36 3.52 -1.83
N GLN A 423 -27.42 3.93 -2.69
CA GLN A 423 -27.04 5.33 -2.88
C GLN A 423 -27.39 5.77 -4.31
N PRO A 424 -28.29 6.76 -4.50
CA PRO A 424 -28.40 7.48 -5.76
C PRO A 424 -27.05 8.09 -6.13
N ASN A 425 -26.56 7.82 -7.34
CA ASN A 425 -25.22 8.20 -7.75
C ASN A 425 -25.26 9.23 -8.89
N GLN A 426 -25.81 8.85 -10.04
CA GLN A 426 -25.82 9.71 -11.22
C GLN A 426 -27.22 9.80 -11.82
N PHE A 427 -27.66 11.04 -12.07
CA PHE A 427 -28.87 11.33 -12.85
C PHE A 427 -28.47 11.55 -14.31
N VAL A 428 -29.08 10.81 -15.22
CA VAL A 428 -28.79 10.85 -16.67
C VAL A 428 -30.10 11.14 -17.39
N GLY A 429 -30.38 12.44 -17.61
CA GLY A 429 -31.66 12.87 -18.15
C GLY A 429 -32.81 12.53 -17.21
N ASP A 430 -33.68 11.64 -17.67
CA ASP A 430 -34.85 11.08 -16.97
C ASP A 430 -34.57 9.72 -16.32
N GLY A 431 -33.31 9.26 -16.35
CA GLY A 431 -32.86 8.04 -15.70
C GLY A 431 -31.93 8.27 -14.52
N MET A 432 -31.69 7.20 -13.75
CA MET A 432 -30.84 7.22 -12.57
C MET A 432 -30.00 5.93 -12.45
N LEU A 433 -28.73 6.10 -12.08
CA LEU A 433 -27.85 5.05 -11.57
C LEU A 433 -27.88 5.04 -10.05
N ALA A 434 -28.20 3.89 -9.46
CA ALA A 434 -28.04 3.60 -8.04
C ALA A 434 -26.98 2.53 -7.78
N LEU A 435 -26.24 2.69 -6.68
CA LEU A 435 -25.24 1.73 -6.22
C LEU A 435 -25.64 1.10 -4.89
N PHE A 436 -25.55 -0.23 -4.81
CA PHE A 436 -25.77 -1.01 -3.59
C PHE A 436 -24.50 -1.79 -3.22
N GLY A 437 -24.28 -2.02 -1.93
CA GLY A 437 -23.10 -2.75 -1.43
C GLY A 437 -21.93 -1.87 -0.98
N LEU A 438 -22.11 -0.54 -0.87
CA LEU A 438 -21.09 0.37 -0.34
C LEU A 438 -20.74 0.12 1.14
N SER A 439 -21.71 -0.36 1.90
CA SER A 439 -21.57 -0.73 3.32
C SER A 439 -22.12 -2.12 3.64
N ALA A 440 -22.56 -2.86 2.63
CA ALA A 440 -23.11 -4.21 2.77
C ALA A 440 -22.21 -5.25 2.06
N ASP A 441 -22.41 -6.52 2.39
CA ASP A 441 -21.79 -7.64 1.68
C ASP A 441 -22.51 -7.91 0.34
N PRO A 442 -21.93 -8.73 -0.56
CA PRO A 442 -22.52 -9.01 -1.88
C PRO A 442 -23.95 -9.58 -1.84
N ARG A 443 -24.27 -10.44 -0.86
CA ARG A 443 -25.57 -11.10 -0.76
C ARG A 443 -26.64 -10.08 -0.37
N GLU A 444 -26.36 -9.30 0.67
CA GLU A 444 -27.27 -8.26 1.13
C GLU A 444 -27.41 -7.14 0.09
N ALA A 445 -26.34 -6.75 -0.59
CA ALA A 445 -26.40 -5.77 -1.68
C ALA A 445 -27.34 -6.20 -2.82
N CYS A 446 -27.33 -7.48 -3.20
CA CYS A 446 -28.24 -8.01 -4.21
C CYS A 446 -29.70 -7.98 -3.73
N ARG A 447 -29.95 -8.33 -2.47
CA ARG A 447 -31.30 -8.30 -1.88
C ARG A 447 -31.85 -6.89 -1.79
N GLN A 448 -31.03 -5.95 -1.34
CA GLN A 448 -31.35 -4.53 -1.27
C GLN A 448 -31.74 -3.96 -2.62
N ALA A 449 -30.97 -4.25 -3.68
CA ALA A 449 -31.28 -3.79 -5.03
C ALA A 449 -32.63 -4.34 -5.55
N LEU A 450 -32.95 -5.61 -5.27
CA LEU A 450 -34.22 -6.24 -5.67
C LEU A 450 -35.42 -5.67 -4.90
N ARG A 451 -35.28 -5.45 -3.59
CA ARG A 451 -36.32 -4.79 -2.78
C ARG A 451 -36.55 -3.34 -3.23
N ALA A 452 -35.47 -2.60 -3.51
CA ALA A 452 -35.53 -1.24 -4.03
C ALA A 452 -36.28 -1.20 -5.37
N ALA A 453 -36.03 -2.15 -6.28
CA ALA A 453 -36.74 -2.24 -7.56
C ALA A 453 -38.25 -2.47 -7.39
N GLY A 454 -38.64 -3.36 -6.48
CA GLY A 454 -40.06 -3.59 -6.17
C GLY A 454 -40.73 -2.38 -5.51
N LYS A 455 -40.04 -1.72 -4.56
CA LYS A 455 -40.55 -0.51 -3.90
C LYS A 455 -40.67 0.66 -4.88
N LEU A 456 -39.71 0.81 -5.79
CA LEU A 456 -39.74 1.82 -6.85
C LEU A 456 -40.98 1.66 -7.72
N ALA A 457 -41.27 0.43 -8.17
CA ALA A 457 -42.47 0.15 -8.97
C ALA A 457 -43.76 0.57 -8.24
N ALA A 458 -43.89 0.20 -6.96
CA ALA A 458 -45.03 0.61 -6.13
C ALA A 458 -45.13 2.14 -5.96
N ASN A 459 -44.00 2.84 -5.78
CA ASN A 459 -43.98 4.30 -5.67
C ASN A 459 -44.39 4.98 -7.00
N ILE A 460 -44.07 4.38 -8.15
CA ILE A 460 -44.48 4.90 -9.45
C ILE A 460 -45.97 4.65 -9.71
N ASP A 461 -46.53 3.53 -9.24
CA ASP A 461 -47.98 3.29 -9.29
C ASP A 461 -48.74 4.37 -8.49
N GLU A 462 -48.31 4.67 -7.26
CA GLU A 462 -48.88 5.74 -6.44
C GLU A 462 -48.75 7.11 -7.13
N LEU A 463 -47.61 7.38 -7.76
CA LEU A 463 -47.41 8.61 -8.54
C LEU A 463 -48.36 8.68 -9.75
N ASN A 464 -48.61 7.56 -10.42
CA ASN A 464 -49.54 7.48 -11.54
C ASN A 464 -51.00 7.70 -11.09
N GLU A 465 -51.39 7.20 -9.93
CA GLU A 465 -52.72 7.47 -9.36
C GLU A 465 -52.90 8.96 -9.03
N LEU A 466 -51.90 9.55 -8.36
CA LEU A 466 -51.89 10.97 -8.02
C LEU A 466 -51.96 11.88 -9.26
N LEU A 467 -51.29 11.49 -10.34
CA LEU A 467 -51.23 12.24 -11.59
C LEU A 467 -52.24 11.75 -12.64
N SER A 468 -53.21 10.92 -12.26
CA SER A 468 -54.16 10.29 -13.20
C SER A 468 -55.00 11.29 -13.99
N HIS A 469 -55.34 12.43 -13.39
CA HIS A 469 -56.04 13.53 -14.07
C HIS A 469 -55.10 14.43 -14.89
N ASP A 470 -53.82 14.46 -14.52
CA ASP A 470 -52.83 15.33 -15.15
C ASP A 470 -52.14 14.64 -16.33
N LEU A 471 -52.03 13.30 -16.34
CA LEU A 471 -51.34 12.50 -17.35
C LEU A 471 -52.33 11.66 -18.17
N ARG A 472 -52.28 11.79 -19.51
CA ARG A 472 -53.09 10.96 -20.43
C ARG A 472 -52.64 9.50 -20.49
N GLN A 473 -51.39 9.23 -20.14
CA GLN A 473 -50.79 7.90 -20.12
C GLN A 473 -49.97 7.77 -18.84
N PRO A 474 -50.00 6.59 -18.19
CA PRO A 474 -49.19 6.36 -17.00
C PRO A 474 -47.70 6.45 -17.32
N ILE A 475 -46.93 6.95 -16.37
CA ILE A 475 -45.48 6.89 -16.36
C ILE A 475 -45.09 5.42 -16.37
N ARG A 476 -44.28 5.04 -17.37
CA ARG A 476 -43.68 3.71 -17.49
C ARG A 476 -42.18 3.84 -17.32
N PHE A 477 -41.52 2.76 -16.93
CA PHE A 477 -40.08 2.73 -16.71
C PHE A 477 -39.47 1.40 -17.17
N GLY A 478 -38.15 1.32 -17.13
CA GLY A 478 -37.40 0.07 -17.28
C GLY A 478 -36.26 0.03 -16.28
N ILE A 479 -36.01 -1.13 -15.67
CA ILE A 479 -34.94 -1.35 -14.68
C ILE A 479 -33.95 -2.40 -15.20
N GLY A 480 -32.66 -2.11 -15.07
CA GLY A 480 -31.58 -3.08 -15.29
C GLY A 480 -30.75 -3.25 -14.03
N ILE A 481 -30.58 -4.48 -13.56
CA ILE A 481 -29.85 -4.79 -12.33
C ILE A 481 -28.75 -5.80 -12.62
N HIS A 482 -27.51 -5.44 -12.29
CA HIS A 482 -26.38 -6.34 -12.39
C HIS A 482 -25.36 -6.08 -11.28
N GLY A 483 -24.70 -7.15 -10.82
CA GLY A 483 -23.71 -7.10 -9.76
C GLY A 483 -22.38 -7.64 -10.25
N GLY A 484 -21.29 -7.09 -9.75
CA GLY A 484 -19.94 -7.51 -10.10
C GLY A 484 -18.87 -6.65 -9.45
N GLU A 485 -17.61 -7.04 -9.64
CA GLU A 485 -16.46 -6.27 -9.16
C GLU A 485 -16.31 -4.96 -9.97
N VAL A 486 -16.27 -3.85 -9.26
CA VAL A 486 -16.12 -2.51 -9.83
C VAL A 486 -15.08 -1.73 -9.02
N ILE A 487 -14.54 -0.67 -9.62
CA ILE A 487 -13.67 0.28 -8.94
C ILE A 487 -14.53 1.48 -8.53
N ILE A 488 -14.64 1.74 -7.23
CA ILE A 488 -15.27 2.96 -6.72
C ILE A 488 -14.24 4.04 -6.43
N GLY A 489 -14.60 5.29 -6.72
CA GLY A 489 -13.75 6.42 -6.37
C GLY A 489 -14.31 7.74 -6.86
N ASP A 490 -13.57 8.78 -6.54
CA ASP A 490 -13.84 10.14 -6.97
C ASP A 490 -13.34 10.32 -8.41
N ILE A 491 -14.26 10.48 -9.36
CA ILE A 491 -13.98 10.67 -10.79
C ILE A 491 -14.37 12.08 -11.20
N GLY A 492 -13.45 12.80 -11.84
CA GLY A 492 -13.73 14.14 -12.33
C GLY A 492 -12.50 15.03 -12.40
N TYR A 493 -12.73 16.33 -12.59
CA TYR A 493 -11.67 17.33 -12.68
C TYR A 493 -11.98 18.55 -11.81
N ARG A 494 -11.06 18.89 -10.90
CA ARG A 494 -11.17 20.03 -9.97
C ARG A 494 -12.48 20.00 -9.17
N ASP A 495 -13.35 20.98 -9.38
CA ASP A 495 -14.61 21.16 -8.64
C ASP A 495 -15.74 20.28 -9.20
N HIS A 496 -15.50 19.55 -10.29
CA HIS A 496 -16.44 18.61 -10.91
C HIS A 496 -16.06 17.17 -10.60
N ILE A 497 -15.93 16.82 -9.32
CA ILE A 497 -15.65 15.46 -8.86
C ILE A 497 -16.96 14.80 -8.45
N VAL A 498 -17.24 13.61 -8.99
CA VAL A 498 -18.38 12.78 -8.64
C VAL A 498 -17.86 11.44 -8.12
N PHE A 499 -18.32 11.04 -6.94
CA PHE A 499 -18.10 9.70 -6.43
C PHE A 499 -18.93 8.71 -7.26
N THR A 500 -18.30 7.77 -7.96
CA THR A 500 -19.02 6.80 -8.77
C THR A 500 -18.28 5.45 -8.87
N ALA A 501 -18.93 4.47 -9.46
CA ALA A 501 -18.38 3.16 -9.76
C ALA A 501 -17.98 3.08 -11.24
N LEU A 502 -16.83 2.46 -11.52
CA LEU A 502 -16.34 2.20 -12.86
C LEU A 502 -16.03 0.70 -13.02
N GLY A 503 -16.60 0.08 -14.04
CA GLY A 503 -16.37 -1.31 -14.35
C GLY A 503 -17.39 -1.84 -15.34
N ASP A 504 -17.13 -3.05 -15.87
CA ASP A 504 -18.04 -3.72 -16.80
C ASP A 504 -19.43 -3.89 -16.19
N ALA A 505 -19.52 -4.15 -14.87
CA ALA A 505 -20.80 -4.39 -14.22
C ALA A 505 -21.77 -3.19 -14.30
N VAL A 506 -21.25 -1.95 -14.22
CA VAL A 506 -22.03 -0.73 -14.39
C VAL A 506 -22.59 -0.62 -15.81
N ASN A 507 -21.75 -0.92 -16.81
CA ASN A 507 -22.15 -0.87 -18.21
C ASN A 507 -23.17 -1.97 -18.57
N VAL A 508 -23.02 -3.16 -17.99
CA VAL A 508 -23.99 -4.25 -18.16
C VAL A 508 -25.34 -3.84 -17.59
N ALA A 509 -25.41 -3.28 -16.38
CA ALA A 509 -26.68 -2.85 -15.80
C ALA A 509 -27.42 -1.83 -16.68
N ALA A 510 -26.71 -0.85 -17.25
CA ALA A 510 -27.29 0.11 -18.20
C ALA A 510 -27.84 -0.57 -19.45
N ARG A 511 -27.09 -1.52 -20.03
CA ARG A 511 -27.54 -2.27 -21.21
C ARG A 511 -28.75 -3.14 -20.91
N LEU A 512 -28.78 -3.81 -19.75
CA LEU A 512 -29.95 -4.57 -19.32
C LEU A 512 -31.18 -3.67 -19.20
N GLN A 513 -31.03 -2.47 -18.64
CA GLN A 513 -32.12 -1.50 -18.57
C GLN A 513 -32.63 -1.16 -19.98
N ASP A 514 -31.74 -0.84 -20.93
CA ASP A 514 -32.14 -0.52 -22.30
C ASP A 514 -32.89 -1.68 -22.98
N MET A 515 -32.46 -2.92 -22.74
CA MET A 515 -33.10 -4.13 -23.29
C MET A 515 -34.53 -4.35 -22.80
N THR A 516 -34.93 -3.75 -21.68
CA THR A 516 -36.32 -3.81 -21.21
C THR A 516 -37.30 -3.29 -22.27
N LYS A 517 -36.86 -2.36 -23.14
CA LYS A 517 -37.64 -1.79 -24.24
C LYS A 517 -37.99 -2.84 -25.28
N THR A 518 -37.01 -3.65 -25.66
CA THR A 518 -37.17 -4.71 -26.68
C THR A 518 -37.89 -5.93 -26.12
N LEU A 519 -37.65 -6.29 -24.85
CA LEU A 519 -38.27 -7.44 -24.19
C LEU A 519 -39.63 -7.12 -23.56
N ALA A 520 -40.09 -5.87 -23.66
CA ALA A 520 -41.40 -5.41 -23.19
C ALA A 520 -41.70 -5.78 -21.72
N CYS A 521 -40.69 -5.68 -20.85
CA CYS A 521 -40.77 -6.02 -19.43
C CYS A 521 -40.42 -4.80 -18.54
N GLU A 522 -40.68 -4.83 -17.25
CA GLU A 522 -40.34 -3.72 -16.34
C GLU A 522 -38.92 -3.81 -15.80
N ALA A 523 -38.41 -5.01 -15.53
CA ALA A 523 -37.05 -5.19 -15.05
C ALA A 523 -36.33 -6.35 -15.72
N ILE A 524 -35.00 -6.23 -15.82
CA ILE A 524 -34.10 -7.32 -16.18
C ILE A 524 -33.01 -7.41 -15.12
N VAL A 525 -32.87 -8.61 -14.54
CA VAL A 525 -31.91 -8.90 -13.48
C VAL A 525 -30.91 -9.92 -14.00
N SER A 526 -29.61 -9.69 -13.82
CA SER A 526 -28.62 -10.69 -14.22
C SER A 526 -28.72 -11.97 -13.36
N GLU A 527 -28.38 -13.11 -13.95
CA GLU A 527 -28.36 -14.39 -13.23
C GLU A 527 -27.46 -14.35 -11.99
N GLU A 528 -26.34 -13.61 -12.07
CA GLU A 528 -25.45 -13.37 -10.94
C GLU A 528 -26.14 -12.72 -9.73
N VAL A 529 -27.01 -11.73 -9.95
CA VAL A 529 -27.73 -11.04 -8.87
C VAL A 529 -28.78 -11.96 -8.26
N ARG A 530 -29.54 -12.69 -9.10
CA ARG A 530 -30.52 -13.68 -8.62
C ARG A 530 -29.85 -14.74 -7.75
N ARG A 531 -28.77 -15.34 -8.25
CA ARG A 531 -28.00 -16.39 -7.54
C ARG A 531 -27.45 -15.88 -6.22
N THR A 532 -26.84 -14.71 -6.23
CA THR A 532 -26.19 -14.13 -5.05
C THR A 532 -27.21 -13.66 -4.00
N ALA A 533 -28.39 -13.18 -4.42
CA ALA A 533 -29.50 -12.87 -3.53
C ALA A 533 -30.11 -14.13 -2.87
N GLY A 534 -29.92 -15.31 -3.48
CA GLY A 534 -30.53 -16.57 -3.04
C GLY A 534 -32.03 -16.64 -3.36
N VAL A 535 -32.46 -16.03 -4.48
CA VAL A 535 -33.82 -16.18 -5.01
C VAL A 535 -33.89 -17.50 -5.78
N ALA A 536 -34.95 -18.29 -5.64
CA ALA A 536 -35.07 -19.61 -6.30
C ALA A 536 -34.95 -19.53 -7.84
N ASP A 537 -34.48 -20.61 -8.48
CA ASP A 537 -34.20 -20.62 -9.92
C ASP A 537 -35.47 -20.56 -10.76
N GLU A 538 -36.55 -21.14 -10.26
CA GLU A 538 -37.86 -21.24 -10.91
C GLU A 538 -38.71 -19.97 -10.69
N ALA A 539 -38.23 -19.03 -9.88
CA ALA A 539 -39.00 -17.86 -9.46
C ALA A 539 -39.22 -16.82 -10.56
N LEU A 540 -38.33 -16.78 -11.58
CA LEU A 540 -38.38 -15.82 -12.67
C LEU A 540 -37.95 -16.48 -13.99
N PRO A 541 -38.58 -16.14 -15.13
CA PRO A 541 -38.25 -16.71 -16.41
C PRO A 541 -36.82 -16.33 -16.82
N GLN A 542 -36.02 -17.33 -17.20
CA GLN A 542 -34.67 -17.15 -17.72
C GLN A 542 -34.70 -16.91 -19.22
N GLN A 543 -33.83 -16.01 -19.68
CA GLN A 543 -33.55 -15.81 -21.09
C GLN A 543 -32.06 -15.58 -21.29
N GLU A 544 -31.50 -16.07 -22.39
CA GLU A 544 -30.16 -15.69 -22.82
C GLU A 544 -30.22 -14.46 -23.73
N VAL A 545 -29.39 -13.47 -23.43
CA VAL A 545 -29.34 -12.22 -24.18
C VAL A 545 -27.92 -11.90 -24.62
N ALA A 546 -27.77 -11.42 -25.85
CA ALA A 546 -26.51 -10.91 -26.35
C ALA A 546 -26.31 -9.47 -25.83
N ILE A 547 -25.26 -9.24 -25.05
CA ILE A 547 -24.91 -7.90 -24.56
C ILE A 547 -23.84 -7.32 -25.47
N ARG A 548 -24.15 -6.18 -26.10
CA ARG A 548 -23.21 -5.46 -26.99
C ARG A 548 -21.87 -5.25 -26.30
N GLY A 549 -20.79 -5.79 -26.88
CA GLY A 549 -19.42 -5.67 -26.32
C GLY A 549 -19.00 -6.81 -25.40
N ARG A 550 -19.77 -7.91 -25.33
CA ARG A 550 -19.35 -9.21 -24.81
C ARG A 550 -19.51 -10.27 -25.90
N ASP A 551 -18.58 -11.21 -25.93
CA ASP A 551 -18.57 -12.31 -26.91
C ASP A 551 -19.51 -13.45 -26.51
N GLU A 552 -19.73 -13.65 -25.21
CA GLU A 552 -20.60 -14.70 -24.67
C GLU A 552 -22.00 -14.13 -24.32
N PRO A 553 -23.10 -14.86 -24.66
CA PRO A 553 -24.43 -14.49 -24.22
C PRO A 553 -24.55 -14.58 -22.70
N MET A 554 -25.41 -13.74 -22.12
CA MET A 554 -25.61 -13.66 -20.68
C MET A 554 -26.99 -14.19 -20.32
N ALA A 555 -27.05 -15.10 -19.34
CA ALA A 555 -28.30 -15.49 -18.71
C ALA A 555 -28.85 -14.34 -17.84
N VAL A 556 -30.10 -13.97 -18.10
CA VAL A 556 -30.83 -12.92 -17.37
C VAL A 556 -32.22 -13.40 -16.99
N ARG A 557 -32.81 -12.74 -15.99
CA ARG A 557 -34.19 -12.94 -15.55
C ARG A 557 -35.04 -11.77 -16.01
N VAL A 558 -36.07 -12.07 -16.79
CA VAL A 558 -37.02 -11.08 -17.33
C VAL A 558 -38.18 -10.96 -16.36
N VAL A 559 -38.50 -9.73 -15.96
CA VAL A 559 -39.51 -9.47 -14.93
C VAL A 559 -40.58 -8.57 -15.52
N ALA A 560 -41.79 -9.10 -15.69
CA ALA A 560 -42.91 -8.37 -16.25
C ALA A 560 -43.41 -7.28 -15.31
N ASP A 561 -43.56 -7.60 -14.01
CA ASP A 561 -43.96 -6.68 -12.93
C ASP A 561 -42.86 -6.62 -11.88
N ALA A 562 -42.19 -5.47 -11.75
CA ALA A 562 -41.06 -5.32 -10.84
C ALA A 562 -41.45 -5.43 -9.35
N ARG A 563 -42.72 -5.28 -8.99
CA ARG A 563 -43.21 -5.42 -7.59
C ARG A 563 -43.01 -6.83 -7.04
N GLU A 564 -43.00 -7.83 -7.92
CA GLU A 564 -42.76 -9.23 -7.56
C GLU A 564 -41.37 -9.44 -6.92
N LEU A 565 -40.38 -8.62 -7.30
CA LEU A 565 -38.99 -8.74 -6.84
C LEU A 565 -38.84 -8.63 -5.33
N ALA A 566 -39.57 -7.73 -4.68
CA ALA A 566 -39.52 -7.57 -3.22
C ALA A 566 -40.06 -8.82 -2.51
N ALA A 567 -41.19 -9.35 -2.97
CA ALA A 567 -41.81 -10.54 -2.40
C ALA A 567 -40.95 -11.80 -2.55
N LEU A 568 -40.18 -11.92 -3.63
CA LEU A 568 -39.28 -13.05 -3.88
C LEU A 568 -38.12 -13.10 -2.88
N VAL A 569 -37.58 -11.94 -2.51
CA VAL A 569 -36.49 -11.86 -1.51
C VAL A 569 -37.00 -12.23 -0.12
N ASP A 570 -38.18 -11.72 0.26
CA ASP A 570 -38.74 -11.93 1.61
C ASP A 570 -39.21 -13.38 1.83
N ARG A 571 -39.66 -14.08 0.78
CA ARG A 571 -39.95 -15.53 0.86
C ARG A 571 -38.69 -16.36 1.07
N GLY A 572 -37.58 -15.99 0.43
CA GLY A 572 -36.29 -16.66 0.60
C GLY A 572 -35.69 -16.53 2.00
N GLU A 573 -36.09 -15.51 2.77
CA GLU A 573 -35.70 -15.35 4.19
C GLU A 573 -36.49 -16.28 5.10
N ARG A 574 -37.80 -16.43 4.87
CA ARG A 574 -38.67 -17.30 5.69
C ARG A 574 -38.39 -18.79 5.50
N VAL A 575 -37.73 -19.18 4.41
CA VAL A 575 -37.32 -20.57 4.14
C VAL A 575 -35.91 -20.86 4.67
N ALA A 576 -35.10 -19.81 4.88
CA ALA A 576 -33.71 -19.94 5.35
C ALA A 576 -33.54 -19.70 6.86
N ALA A 577 -34.51 -19.06 7.51
CA ALA A 577 -34.66 -18.96 8.97
C ALA A 577 -35.47 -20.14 9.50
#